data_AF-A0A0D2UF64-F1
#
_entry.id   AF-A0A0D2UF64-F1
#
_cell.length_a   1.000
_cell.length_b   1.000
_cell.length_c   1.000
_cell.angle_alpha   90.00
_cell.angle_beta   90.00
_cell.angle_gamma   90.00
#
_symmetry.space_group_name_H-M   'P 1'
#
loop_
_entity.id
_entity.type
_entity.pdbx_description
1 polymer ?
#
loop_
_entity_poly.entity_id
_entity_poly.type
_entity_poly.pdbx_seq_one_letter_code
_entity_poly.pdbx_strand_id
1 'polypeptide(L)'
;MSDSSQDSQDSQSSAPQQQLRGVVRPASPTQDRSPNEIVRPRLEESATREAVRAADQLQPAEQPDEQPANERANAPANERANAPVNEPARQGGQQANQPPNEVTDERAELRAEIARLNVRIEQNETQLRHYEQDAAAARVAGREQLALHYETRADDAMAVIRSTSAAHAAAQQRLLAITPAPAPAPAPAPASASAPVPAAPIQLPDDNSLVKFWRALQDDQVTERVFRLDPVTNQMVEVNRDPDQPLQPNETRFLTLPDGVFWLGNYKLGSVLMVRSCYYGLFDAIINSLANAEHKNSWIVTGNPGIGKTFFSAYFVYRLFQQHPQLTVVYEPAQPGSDIRYRLQPNLTVHTGSIPLQSFSDQLSNLDPRTWYLVDGHPAGIYNAYTLLVTSPRKDILKELQKDSNPKMFMPVWSWDELLACIRQRNATQARLQAAEERFYRWGGIARHVLDGGLTLPQSEILLNLALNACNVKTVRNSVGQIAGEQDISHRVLHIKRGTPEAPRLST
;
A
#
# COMPACT_ATOMS: atom_id res chain seq x y z
N MET A 1 -65.67 -2.32 42.82
CA MET A 1 -64.85 -2.58 44.02
C MET A 1 -63.47 -2.05 43.67
N SER A 2 -63.22 -0.74 43.76
CA SER A 2 -63.06 0.07 45.00
C SER A 2 -61.57 0.30 45.24
N ASP A 3 -61.03 1.49 45.58
CA ASP A 3 -61.42 2.92 45.48
C ASP A 3 -60.05 3.71 45.44
N SER A 4 -59.87 5.01 45.20
CA SER A 4 -60.71 6.23 45.32
C SER A 4 -60.30 7.26 44.22
N SER A 5 -61.07 8.30 43.86
CA SER A 5 -61.12 9.70 44.39
C SER A 5 -59.80 10.52 44.36
N GLN A 6 -59.75 11.83 44.05
CA GLN A 6 -60.58 12.79 43.27
C GLN A 6 -59.80 14.13 43.20
N ASP A 7 -60.36 15.17 42.55
CA ASP A 7 -59.88 16.58 42.38
C ASP A 7 -59.09 16.85 41.07
N SER A 8 -59.60 17.51 40.02
CA SER A 8 -60.65 18.56 39.81
C SER A 8 -60.20 20.01 40.04
N GLN A 9 -59.77 20.69 38.95
CA GLN A 9 -60.17 22.05 38.49
C GLN A 9 -59.25 22.45 37.31
N ASP A 10 -59.78 22.52 36.09
CA ASP A 10 -60.28 23.72 35.39
C ASP A 10 -59.17 24.58 34.74
N SER A 11 -59.12 24.74 33.40
CA SER A 11 -60.01 25.59 32.56
C SER A 11 -59.71 27.10 32.78
N GLN A 12 -59.41 27.98 31.79
CA GLN A 12 -59.56 27.94 30.32
C GLN A 12 -58.54 28.84 29.57
N SER A 13 -58.40 28.61 28.25
CA SER A 13 -58.46 29.58 27.14
C SER A 13 -58.07 31.07 27.34
N SER A 14 -57.24 31.62 26.43
CA SER A 14 -57.74 32.41 25.27
C SER A 14 -56.63 33.02 24.40
N ALA A 15 -56.79 32.94 23.07
CA ALA A 15 -56.03 33.73 22.09
C ALA A 15 -56.68 35.11 21.86
N PRO A 16 -56.01 36.03 21.14
CA PRO A 16 -56.69 36.56 19.95
C PRO A 16 -55.83 36.80 18.69
N GLN A 17 -56.54 36.81 17.57
CA GLN A 17 -56.23 37.34 16.23
C GLN A 17 -56.08 38.89 16.26
N GLN A 18 -55.65 39.68 15.25
CA GLN A 18 -55.00 39.55 13.92
C GLN A 18 -54.63 40.99 13.43
N GLN A 19 -54.07 41.13 12.22
CA GLN A 19 -54.06 42.34 11.34
C GLN A 19 -53.02 43.44 11.64
N LEU A 20 -52.48 44.23 10.69
CA LEU A 20 -52.14 44.15 9.25
C LEU A 20 -51.78 45.58 8.78
N ARG A 21 -50.55 45.83 8.29
CA ARG A 21 -50.09 46.95 7.40
C ARG A 21 -48.56 46.93 7.38
N GLY A 22 -47.83 47.22 6.29
CA GLY A 22 -48.22 47.60 4.92
C GLY A 22 -47.11 47.30 3.91
N VAL A 23 -47.32 47.66 2.64
CA VAL A 23 -46.54 47.18 1.47
C VAL A 23 -45.41 48.13 1.07
N VAL A 24 -44.19 47.60 0.86
CA VAL A 24 -43.20 48.08 -0.15
C VAL A 24 -42.36 46.91 -0.68
N ARG A 25 -42.27 46.75 -2.01
CA ARG A 25 -41.13 46.15 -2.77
C ARG A 25 -40.39 47.33 -3.43
N PRO A 26 -39.07 47.31 -3.74
CA PRO A 26 -38.32 46.12 -4.23
C PRO A 26 -36.85 46.00 -3.74
N ALA A 27 -36.17 44.91 -4.12
CA ALA A 27 -34.84 44.88 -4.74
C ALA A 27 -34.25 43.45 -4.71
N SER A 28 -33.82 42.94 -5.88
CA SER A 28 -32.82 41.87 -5.93
C SER A 28 -31.43 42.51 -5.87
N PRO A 29 -30.45 41.84 -5.24
CA PRO A 29 -29.16 41.72 -5.91
C PRO A 29 -28.67 40.27 -5.95
N THR A 30 -28.43 39.83 -7.17
CA THR A 30 -27.40 38.84 -7.50
C THR A 30 -26.07 39.21 -6.86
N GLN A 31 -25.38 38.25 -6.25
CA GLN A 31 -23.93 38.10 -6.43
C GLN A 31 -23.45 36.70 -6.06
N ASP A 32 -22.66 36.12 -6.94
CA ASP A 32 -22.02 34.81 -6.78
C ASP A 32 -21.08 34.78 -5.57
N ARG A 33 -21.08 33.66 -4.84
CA ARG A 33 -19.87 33.22 -4.11
C ARG A 33 -19.11 32.24 -4.99
N SER A 34 -18.12 32.78 -5.71
CA SER A 34 -17.12 31.99 -6.42
C SER A 34 -16.35 31.07 -5.44
N PRO A 35 -15.98 29.84 -5.83
CA PRO A 35 -15.14 28.98 -4.99
C PRO A 35 -13.72 29.55 -4.86
N ASN A 36 -13.09 29.31 -3.71
CA ASN A 36 -11.76 29.82 -3.35
C ASN A 36 -10.72 29.70 -4.48
N GLU A 37 -10.40 30.84 -5.10
CA GLU A 37 -9.27 30.95 -6.01
C GLU A 37 -7.99 31.09 -5.17
N ILE A 38 -7.16 30.04 -5.17
CA ILE A 38 -5.84 30.08 -4.52
C ILE A 38 -4.95 31.02 -5.34
N VAL A 39 -4.71 32.21 -4.80
CA VAL A 39 -3.87 33.24 -5.42
C VAL A 39 -2.45 32.69 -5.61
N ARG A 40 -2.05 32.51 -6.87
CA ARG A 40 -0.64 32.18 -7.22
C ARG A 40 0.23 33.43 -7.06
N PRO A 41 1.38 33.38 -6.36
CA PRO A 41 2.38 34.43 -6.46
C PRO A 41 2.95 34.47 -7.88
N ARG A 42 3.01 35.66 -8.46
CA ARG A 42 3.58 35.90 -9.80
C ARG A 42 5.07 36.21 -9.63
N LEU A 43 5.94 35.24 -9.92
CA LEU A 43 7.39 35.48 -9.98
C LEU A 43 7.74 36.14 -11.33
N GLU A 44 8.56 37.19 -11.28
CA GLU A 44 8.85 38.06 -12.42
C GLU A 44 9.89 37.44 -13.38
N GLU A 45 9.66 37.56 -14.69
CA GLU A 45 10.52 37.02 -15.76
C GLU A 45 11.85 37.80 -15.98
N SER A 46 12.19 38.73 -15.10
CA SER A 46 13.37 39.61 -15.23
C SER A 46 14.69 38.88 -14.88
N ALA A 47 14.71 38.12 -13.78
CA ALA A 47 15.92 37.48 -13.26
C ALA A 47 16.54 36.43 -14.19
N THR A 48 15.73 35.75 -15.00
CA THR A 48 16.19 34.64 -15.87
C THR A 48 17.00 35.13 -17.07
N ARG A 49 16.89 36.40 -17.48
CA ARG A 49 17.62 36.94 -18.65
C ARG A 49 19.04 37.40 -18.34
N GLU A 50 19.33 37.80 -17.11
CA GLU A 50 20.70 38.19 -16.71
C GLU A 50 21.57 36.96 -16.44
N ALA A 51 21.02 35.92 -15.80
CA ALA A 51 21.73 34.66 -15.54
C ALA A 51 22.21 33.96 -16.82
N VAL A 52 21.38 33.95 -17.88
CA VAL A 52 21.73 33.33 -19.17
C VAL A 52 22.84 34.10 -19.90
N ARG A 53 22.99 35.41 -19.66
CA ARG A 53 24.03 36.24 -20.29
C ARG A 53 25.40 36.10 -19.65
N ALA A 54 25.46 35.69 -18.39
CA ALA A 54 26.71 35.51 -17.64
C ALA A 54 27.41 34.16 -17.93
N ALA A 55 26.67 33.16 -18.41
CA ALA A 55 27.21 31.82 -18.69
C ALA A 55 27.92 31.69 -20.05
N ASP A 56 27.65 32.62 -20.98
CA ASP A 56 28.11 32.56 -22.38
C ASP A 56 29.47 33.27 -22.63
N GLN A 57 30.09 33.78 -21.55
CA GLN A 57 31.41 34.43 -21.58
C GLN A 57 32.35 33.78 -20.57
N LEU A 58 33.00 32.68 -20.95
CA LEU A 58 34.30 32.24 -20.42
C LEU A 58 34.85 31.08 -21.28
N GLN A 59 35.81 31.39 -22.16
CA GLN A 59 36.59 30.39 -22.91
C GLN A 59 37.81 29.94 -22.09
N PRO A 60 38.28 28.69 -22.21
CA PRO A 60 39.49 28.23 -21.53
C PRO A 60 40.77 28.59 -22.33
N ALA A 61 41.83 29.01 -21.64
CA ALA A 61 43.15 29.26 -22.21
C ALA A 61 44.24 28.43 -21.48
N GLU A 62 44.84 27.52 -22.24
CA GLU A 62 46.26 27.09 -22.29
C GLU A 62 47.22 26.97 -21.07
N GLN A 63 48.08 25.94 -21.19
CA GLN A 63 49.49 25.80 -20.72
C GLN A 63 49.79 25.40 -19.25
N PRO A 64 50.99 24.83 -18.94
CA PRO A 64 51.92 24.03 -19.77
C PRO A 64 52.49 22.75 -19.06
N ASP A 65 53.46 22.08 -19.71
CA ASP A 65 54.16 20.85 -19.29
C ASP A 65 54.98 20.90 -18.00
N GLU A 66 55.10 19.75 -17.30
CA GLU A 66 56.38 19.29 -16.71
C GLU A 66 56.41 17.77 -16.38
N GLN A 67 57.57 17.14 -16.57
CA GLN A 67 57.98 15.75 -16.24
C GLN A 67 59.48 15.82 -15.82
N PRO A 68 60.11 14.85 -15.08
CA PRO A 68 59.97 13.40 -15.30
C PRO A 68 60.24 12.42 -14.10
N ALA A 69 60.19 11.12 -14.44
CA ALA A 69 61.15 10.04 -14.06
C ALA A 69 60.81 8.96 -12.99
N ASN A 70 60.81 7.70 -13.49
CA ASN A 70 61.26 6.42 -12.88
C ASN A 70 60.47 5.78 -11.70
N GLU A 71 60.40 4.45 -11.52
CA GLU A 71 61.09 3.33 -12.21
C GLU A 71 60.29 1.98 -12.19
N ARG A 72 60.63 1.08 -13.13
CA ARG A 72 60.56 -0.42 -13.06
C ARG A 72 59.25 -1.24 -13.17
N ALA A 73 59.10 -1.80 -14.38
CA ALA A 73 59.32 -3.23 -14.70
C ALA A 73 58.22 -4.30 -14.44
N ASN A 74 57.53 -4.70 -15.52
CA ASN A 74 57.66 -6.02 -16.20
C ASN A 74 56.35 -6.49 -16.88
N ALA A 75 56.40 -6.59 -18.22
CA ALA A 75 55.55 -7.47 -19.03
C ALA A 75 56.20 -8.90 -19.09
N PRO A 76 55.69 -9.93 -19.81
CA PRO A 76 55.16 -9.94 -21.19
C PRO A 76 53.64 -10.26 -21.26
N ALA A 77 52.86 -9.97 -22.32
CA ALA A 77 52.99 -10.26 -23.76
C ALA A 77 52.82 -11.77 -24.09
N ASN A 78 52.22 -12.23 -25.21
CA ASN A 78 51.70 -11.56 -26.41
C ASN A 78 50.78 -12.52 -27.24
N GLU A 79 50.30 -12.05 -28.41
CA GLU A 79 50.03 -12.80 -29.66
C GLU A 79 48.68 -13.51 -30.00
N ARG A 80 47.95 -12.88 -30.97
CA ARG A 80 47.59 -13.37 -32.34
C ARG A 80 46.65 -14.60 -32.49
N ALA A 81 45.74 -14.75 -33.47
CA ALA A 81 45.47 -14.09 -34.76
C ALA A 81 44.17 -14.62 -35.44
N ASN A 82 43.58 -13.76 -36.29
CA ASN A 82 42.86 -13.98 -37.56
C ASN A 82 42.30 -15.37 -37.99
N ALA A 83 40.97 -15.39 -38.25
CA ALA A 83 40.25 -15.70 -39.52
C ALA A 83 40.69 -16.92 -40.41
N PRO A 84 39.75 -17.69 -41.02
CA PRO A 84 38.88 -17.15 -42.09
C PRO A 84 37.44 -17.72 -42.23
N VAL A 85 36.75 -17.20 -43.26
CA VAL A 85 35.36 -17.46 -43.70
C VAL A 85 35.15 -18.85 -44.32
N ASN A 86 33.96 -19.44 -44.12
CA ASN A 86 33.32 -20.33 -45.09
C ASN A 86 31.78 -20.37 -44.89
N GLU A 87 31.02 -20.06 -45.93
CA GLU A 87 29.61 -20.45 -46.11
C GLU A 87 29.58 -21.71 -47.01
N PRO A 88 28.61 -22.63 -46.85
CA PRO A 88 27.46 -22.55 -47.76
C PRO A 88 26.09 -23.05 -47.22
N ALA A 89 25.05 -22.47 -47.83
CA ALA A 89 23.76 -23.08 -48.19
C ALA A 89 22.71 -23.48 -47.10
N ARG A 90 21.47 -23.11 -47.42
CA ARG A 90 20.23 -23.42 -46.67
C ARG A 90 19.88 -24.91 -46.68
N GLN A 91 19.41 -25.44 -45.54
CA GLN A 91 18.36 -26.46 -45.52
C GLN A 91 17.72 -26.61 -44.12
N GLY A 92 16.42 -26.94 -44.11
CA GLY A 92 15.74 -27.73 -43.06
C GLY A 92 15.71 -27.19 -41.62
N GLY A 93 14.52 -26.85 -41.11
CA GLY A 93 14.34 -26.61 -39.69
C GLY A 93 14.56 -27.89 -38.86
N GLN A 94 15.39 -27.79 -37.82
CA GLN A 94 15.49 -28.78 -36.74
C GLN A 94 15.45 -28.04 -35.40
N GLN A 95 14.42 -28.28 -34.61
CA GLN A 95 14.50 -28.03 -33.17
C GLN A 95 15.49 -29.05 -32.60
N ALA A 96 16.61 -28.58 -32.08
CA ALA A 96 17.57 -29.45 -31.42
C ALA A 96 16.95 -30.00 -30.13
N ASN A 97 16.94 -31.32 -29.98
CA ASN A 97 16.64 -31.97 -28.71
C ASN A 97 17.80 -31.70 -27.74
N GLN A 98 17.70 -30.64 -26.93
CA GLN A 98 18.56 -30.49 -25.75
C GLN A 98 18.23 -31.60 -24.74
N PRO A 99 19.23 -32.25 -24.11
CA PRO A 99 18.99 -33.24 -23.08
C PRO A 99 18.28 -32.60 -21.86
N PRO A 100 17.35 -33.30 -21.18
CA PRO A 100 16.59 -32.74 -20.06
C PRO A 100 17.44 -32.17 -18.91
N ASN A 101 18.69 -32.63 -18.78
CA ASN A 101 19.61 -32.16 -17.75
C ASN A 101 20.07 -30.71 -18.02
N GLU A 102 20.47 -30.35 -19.25
CA GLU A 102 20.97 -29.00 -19.56
C GLU A 102 19.97 -27.88 -19.19
N VAL A 103 18.68 -28.07 -19.51
CA VAL A 103 17.62 -27.10 -19.17
C VAL A 103 17.34 -27.08 -17.66
N THR A 104 17.60 -28.20 -16.95
CA THR A 104 17.43 -28.28 -15.50
C THR A 104 18.61 -27.61 -14.77
N ASP A 105 19.81 -27.75 -15.32
CA ASP A 105 21.03 -27.10 -14.84
C ASP A 105 20.96 -25.58 -15.09
N GLU A 106 20.56 -25.10 -16.28
CA GLU A 106 20.33 -23.66 -16.54
C GLU A 106 19.30 -23.05 -15.58
N ARG A 107 18.22 -23.78 -15.24
CA ARG A 107 17.25 -23.34 -14.21
C ARG A 107 17.87 -23.24 -12.82
N ALA A 108 18.77 -24.16 -12.45
CA ALA A 108 19.46 -24.13 -11.17
C ALA A 108 20.45 -22.95 -11.10
N GLU A 109 21.20 -22.71 -12.18
CA GLU A 109 22.12 -21.59 -12.33
C GLU A 109 21.39 -20.24 -12.25
N LEU A 110 20.30 -20.05 -13.01
CA LEU A 110 19.50 -18.81 -12.96
C LEU A 110 18.90 -18.56 -11.57
N ARG A 111 18.48 -19.60 -10.85
CA ARG A 111 18.02 -19.46 -9.45
C ARG A 111 19.14 -19.03 -8.51
N ALA A 112 20.35 -19.58 -8.68
CA ALA A 112 21.53 -19.18 -7.92
C ALA A 112 21.98 -17.75 -8.26
N GLU A 113 21.88 -17.34 -9.52
CA GLU A 113 22.14 -15.97 -9.98
C GLU A 113 21.15 -14.97 -9.37
N ILE A 114 19.85 -15.25 -9.44
CA ILE A 114 18.79 -14.44 -8.82
C ILE A 114 19.03 -14.27 -7.32
N ALA A 115 19.39 -15.35 -6.61
CA ALA A 115 19.72 -15.28 -5.18
C ALA A 115 20.95 -14.40 -4.89
N ARG A 116 22.03 -14.51 -5.69
CA ARG A 116 23.22 -13.65 -5.57
C ARG A 116 22.91 -12.18 -5.85
N LEU A 117 22.07 -11.91 -6.85
CA LEU A 117 21.67 -10.54 -7.22
C LEU A 117 20.81 -9.90 -6.12
N ASN A 118 19.89 -10.65 -5.50
CA ASN A 118 19.12 -10.18 -4.33
C ASN A 118 20.04 -9.77 -3.17
N VAL A 119 20.97 -10.64 -2.76
CA VAL A 119 21.92 -10.31 -1.68
C VAL A 119 22.75 -9.06 -2.02
N ARG A 120 23.17 -8.92 -3.28
CA ARG A 120 23.90 -7.73 -3.74
C ARG A 120 23.05 -6.46 -3.69
N ILE A 121 21.76 -6.51 -4.03
CA ILE A 121 20.83 -5.39 -3.92
C ILE A 121 20.70 -4.97 -2.45
N GLU A 122 20.39 -5.90 -1.55
CA GLU A 122 20.22 -5.63 -0.10
C GLU A 122 21.48 -5.01 0.54
N GLN A 123 22.66 -5.49 0.15
CA GLN A 123 23.95 -4.93 0.58
C GLN A 123 24.12 -3.48 0.10
N ASN A 124 23.88 -3.20 -1.18
CA ASN A 124 24.03 -1.85 -1.72
C ASN A 124 22.95 -0.89 -1.20
N GLU A 125 21.72 -1.34 -0.95
CA GLU A 125 20.69 -0.55 -0.27
C GLU A 125 21.08 -0.19 1.17
N THR A 126 21.76 -1.09 1.87
CA THR A 126 22.26 -0.83 3.22
C THR A 126 23.40 0.17 3.21
N GLN A 127 24.30 0.07 2.23
CA GLN A 127 25.40 1.01 2.03
C GLN A 127 24.90 2.41 1.60
N LEU A 128 23.87 2.48 0.74
CA LEU A 128 23.17 3.71 0.38
C LEU A 128 22.61 4.43 1.62
N ARG A 129 21.86 3.71 2.47
CA ARG A 129 21.32 4.27 3.73
C ARG A 129 22.41 4.82 4.65
N HIS A 130 23.59 4.17 4.71
CA HIS A 130 24.72 4.65 5.50
C HIS A 130 25.29 5.96 4.93
N TYR A 131 25.46 6.06 3.60
CA TYR A 131 25.93 7.29 2.96
C TYR A 131 24.94 8.46 3.08
N GLU A 132 23.63 8.20 2.99
CA GLU A 132 22.60 9.22 3.24
C GLU A 132 22.65 9.74 4.69
N GLN A 133 22.86 8.86 5.67
CA GLN A 133 23.01 9.22 7.08
C GLN A 133 24.29 10.03 7.34
N ASP A 134 25.42 9.61 6.76
CA ASP A 134 26.70 10.30 6.88
C ASP A 134 26.68 11.68 6.21
N ALA A 135 26.04 11.81 5.04
CA ALA A 135 25.82 13.09 4.37
C ALA A 135 24.97 14.05 5.22
N ALA A 136 23.90 13.55 5.84
CA ALA A 136 23.07 14.34 6.75
C ALA A 136 23.86 14.77 8.01
N ALA A 137 24.65 13.88 8.61
CA ALA A 137 25.50 14.19 9.76
C ALA A 137 26.62 15.18 9.41
N ALA A 138 27.19 15.10 8.20
CA ALA A 138 28.18 16.04 7.70
C ALA A 138 27.58 17.45 7.50
N ARG A 139 26.36 17.55 6.93
CA ARG A 139 25.62 18.83 6.82
C ARG A 139 25.35 19.47 8.18
N VAL A 140 24.84 18.71 9.15
CA VAL A 140 24.56 19.20 10.52
C VAL A 140 25.84 19.71 11.20
N ALA A 141 26.98 19.10 10.90
CA ALA A 141 28.30 19.52 11.39
C ALA A 141 28.94 20.66 10.57
N GLY A 142 28.26 21.24 9.57
CA GLY A 142 28.82 22.30 8.71
C GLY A 142 29.95 21.86 7.78
N ARG A 143 30.11 20.54 7.54
CA ARG A 143 31.20 19.97 6.74
C ARG A 143 30.75 19.73 5.29
N GLU A 144 30.56 20.81 4.55
CA GLU A 144 29.97 20.83 3.20
C GLU A 144 30.66 19.88 2.21
N GLN A 145 31.99 19.91 2.10
CA GLN A 145 32.76 19.02 1.21
C GLN A 145 32.63 17.53 1.58
N LEU A 146 32.47 17.24 2.88
CA LEU A 146 32.30 15.87 3.35
C LEU A 146 30.88 15.35 3.06
N ALA A 147 29.85 16.22 3.19
CA ALA A 147 28.50 15.89 2.77
C ALA A 147 28.44 15.57 1.27
N LEU A 148 29.05 16.43 0.44
CA LEU A 148 29.13 16.22 -1.01
C LEU A 148 29.85 14.90 -1.37
N HIS A 149 30.91 14.53 -0.64
CA HIS A 149 31.56 13.23 -0.82
C HIS A 149 30.61 12.06 -0.58
N TYR A 150 29.86 12.09 0.52
CA TYR A 150 28.89 11.03 0.84
C TYR A 150 27.71 10.99 -0.12
N GLU A 151 27.28 12.13 -0.67
CA GLU A 151 26.25 12.18 -1.73
C GLU A 151 26.73 11.53 -3.03
N THR A 152 27.95 11.83 -3.49
CA THR A 152 28.52 11.13 -4.66
C THR A 152 28.58 9.61 -4.43
N ARG A 153 28.95 9.17 -3.22
CA ARG A 153 28.95 7.75 -2.85
C ARG A 153 27.56 7.12 -2.81
N ALA A 154 26.54 7.89 -2.42
CA ALA A 154 25.13 7.47 -2.46
C ALA A 154 24.63 7.33 -3.91
N ASP A 155 24.97 8.28 -4.80
CA ASP A 155 24.65 8.21 -6.22
C ASP A 155 25.32 7.02 -6.92
N ASP A 156 26.60 6.74 -6.63
CA ASP A 156 27.30 5.54 -7.09
C ASP A 156 26.58 4.26 -6.63
N ALA A 157 26.21 4.17 -5.35
CA ALA A 157 25.46 3.03 -4.80
C ALA A 157 24.09 2.86 -5.47
N MET A 158 23.36 3.96 -5.72
CA MET A 158 22.11 3.94 -6.49
C MET A 158 22.31 3.46 -7.93
N ALA A 159 23.38 3.85 -8.61
CA ALA A 159 23.69 3.38 -9.95
C ALA A 159 23.94 1.86 -9.97
N VAL A 160 24.68 1.33 -8.98
CA VAL A 160 24.89 -0.11 -8.80
C VAL A 160 23.58 -0.84 -8.50
N ILE A 161 22.71 -0.30 -7.64
CA ILE A 161 21.38 -0.87 -7.37
C ILE A 161 20.54 -0.95 -8.65
N ARG A 162 20.44 0.16 -9.42
CA ARG A 162 19.68 0.19 -10.69
C ARG A 162 20.17 -0.87 -11.68
N SER A 163 21.49 -0.97 -11.86
CA SER A 163 22.11 -1.96 -12.75
C SER A 163 21.85 -3.40 -12.28
N THR A 164 22.05 -3.67 -10.99
CA THR A 164 21.85 -5.00 -10.39
C THR A 164 20.38 -5.43 -10.44
N SER A 165 19.45 -4.51 -10.20
CA SER A 165 18.00 -4.75 -10.31
C SER A 165 17.55 -5.02 -11.76
N ALA A 166 18.16 -4.36 -12.75
CA ALA A 166 17.91 -4.65 -14.15
C ALA A 166 18.40 -6.06 -14.55
N ALA A 167 19.61 -6.45 -14.10
CA ALA A 167 20.13 -7.80 -14.29
C ALA A 167 19.24 -8.87 -13.60
N HIS A 168 18.77 -8.60 -12.38
CA HIS A 168 17.87 -9.47 -11.64
C HIS A 168 16.54 -9.67 -12.38
N ALA A 169 15.92 -8.60 -12.88
CA ALA A 169 14.70 -8.69 -13.68
C ALA A 169 14.90 -9.49 -14.98
N ALA A 170 16.05 -9.35 -15.65
CA ALA A 170 16.38 -10.14 -16.84
C ALA A 170 16.56 -11.64 -16.51
N ALA A 171 17.25 -11.97 -15.40
CA ALA A 171 17.40 -13.36 -14.95
C ALA A 171 16.04 -14.00 -14.59
N GLN A 172 15.15 -13.25 -13.92
CA GLN A 172 13.78 -13.70 -13.65
C GLN A 172 12.98 -13.95 -14.94
N GLN A 173 13.08 -13.07 -15.94
CA GLN A 173 12.43 -13.27 -17.24
C GLN A 173 12.96 -14.50 -17.98
N ARG A 174 14.28 -14.76 -17.95
CA ARG A 174 14.87 -15.99 -18.51
C ARG A 174 14.34 -17.24 -17.79
N LEU A 175 14.33 -17.24 -16.46
CA LEU A 175 13.82 -18.36 -15.66
C LEU A 175 12.34 -18.65 -15.97
N LEU A 176 11.52 -17.62 -16.14
CA LEU A 176 10.12 -17.75 -16.58
C LEU A 176 10.01 -18.34 -18.00
N ALA A 177 10.84 -17.88 -18.94
CA ALA A 177 10.80 -18.37 -20.33
C ALA A 177 11.19 -19.85 -20.49
N ILE A 178 12.11 -20.36 -19.66
CA ILE A 178 12.53 -21.77 -19.69
C ILE A 178 11.72 -22.68 -18.74
N THR A 179 10.75 -22.15 -17.99
CA THR A 179 9.87 -22.95 -17.11
C THR A 179 8.59 -23.34 -17.88
N PRO A 180 8.29 -24.64 -18.09
CA PRO A 180 7.13 -25.04 -18.87
C PRO A 180 5.83 -24.80 -18.08
N ALA A 181 4.75 -24.46 -18.78
CA ALA A 181 3.43 -24.49 -18.20
C ALA A 181 3.07 -25.93 -17.76
N PRO A 182 2.38 -26.12 -16.61
CA PRO A 182 2.06 -27.45 -16.11
C PRO A 182 1.12 -28.19 -17.07
N ALA A 183 1.55 -29.37 -17.53
CA ALA A 183 0.71 -30.26 -18.33
C ALA A 183 -0.37 -30.93 -17.44
N PRO A 184 -1.56 -31.23 -17.98
CA PRO A 184 -2.60 -31.94 -17.24
C PRO A 184 -2.14 -33.36 -16.87
N ALA A 185 -2.19 -33.69 -15.59
CA ALA A 185 -1.68 -34.96 -15.08
C ALA A 185 -2.58 -36.15 -15.45
N PRO A 186 -2.02 -37.28 -15.96
CA PRO A 186 -2.74 -38.54 -16.05
C PRO A 186 -2.83 -39.21 -14.66
N ALA A 187 -3.83 -40.08 -14.48
CA ALA A 187 -4.09 -40.75 -13.20
C ALA A 187 -2.93 -41.68 -12.78
N PRO A 188 -2.56 -41.75 -11.49
CA PRO A 188 -1.40 -42.50 -11.03
C PRO A 188 -1.68 -44.00 -10.89
N ALA A 189 -0.75 -44.82 -11.39
CA ALA A 189 -0.57 -46.22 -11.00
C ALA A 189 0.59 -46.32 -9.98
N PRO A 190 0.61 -47.32 -9.08
CA PRO A 190 1.47 -47.30 -7.91
C PRO A 190 2.85 -47.96 -8.14
N ALA A 191 3.93 -47.22 -7.85
CA ALA A 191 5.20 -47.82 -7.43
C ALA A 191 6.07 -46.84 -6.64
N SER A 192 6.63 -47.36 -5.56
CA SER A 192 7.62 -46.79 -4.64
C SER A 192 8.82 -46.07 -5.30
N ALA A 193 8.98 -44.78 -5.01
CA ALA A 193 10.27 -44.14 -4.79
C ALA A 193 10.06 -42.94 -3.83
N SER A 194 10.97 -42.73 -2.88
CA SER A 194 10.84 -41.69 -1.86
C SER A 194 11.01 -40.28 -2.42
N ALA A 195 9.89 -39.64 -2.78
CA ALA A 195 9.84 -38.19 -2.96
C ALA A 195 10.05 -37.47 -1.62
N PRO A 196 10.55 -36.21 -1.60
CA PRO A 196 10.55 -35.40 -0.39
C PRO A 196 9.12 -35.22 0.10
N VAL A 197 8.88 -35.55 1.38
CA VAL A 197 7.58 -35.32 2.02
C VAL A 197 7.24 -33.83 1.89
N PRO A 198 6.04 -33.43 1.42
CA PRO A 198 5.65 -32.03 1.40
C PRO A 198 5.73 -31.49 2.82
N ALA A 199 6.45 -30.38 3.02
CA ALA A 199 6.71 -29.83 4.34
C ALA A 199 5.37 -29.54 5.05
N ALA A 200 5.08 -30.33 6.09
CA ALA A 200 3.81 -30.24 6.82
C ALA A 200 3.66 -28.85 7.47
N PRO A 201 2.42 -28.33 7.64
CA PRO A 201 2.20 -27.03 8.26
C PRO A 201 2.86 -26.91 9.64
N ILE A 202 3.73 -25.91 9.79
CA ILE A 202 4.56 -25.73 10.98
C ILE A 202 3.82 -24.82 11.96
N GLN A 203 3.69 -25.24 13.22
CA GLN A 203 3.20 -24.34 14.28
C GLN A 203 4.25 -23.25 14.55
N LEU A 204 3.83 -21.99 14.52
CA LEU A 204 4.69 -20.86 14.86
C LEU A 204 4.95 -20.81 16.37
N PRO A 205 6.16 -20.42 16.80
CA PRO A 205 6.51 -20.31 18.21
C PRO A 205 5.78 -19.13 18.88
N ASP A 206 5.65 -19.23 20.19
CA ASP A 206 4.93 -18.30 21.07
C ASP A 206 5.42 -16.85 21.01
N ASP A 207 6.70 -16.64 20.68
CA ASP A 207 7.32 -15.33 20.55
C ASP A 207 7.07 -14.66 19.18
N ASN A 208 6.50 -15.39 18.22
CA ASN A 208 6.18 -14.88 16.88
C ASN A 208 5.16 -13.74 16.94
N SER A 209 5.43 -12.65 16.20
CA SER A 209 4.59 -11.45 16.18
C SER A 209 3.12 -11.71 15.79
N LEU A 210 2.85 -12.69 14.90
CA LEU A 210 1.48 -13.03 14.50
C LEU A 210 0.76 -13.85 15.58
N VAL A 211 1.48 -14.70 16.32
CA VAL A 211 0.96 -15.43 17.49
C VAL A 211 0.63 -14.44 18.61
N LYS A 212 1.53 -13.48 18.91
CA LYS A 212 1.29 -12.39 19.86
C LYS A 212 0.08 -11.54 19.49
N PHE A 213 -0.06 -11.17 18.21
CA PHE A 213 -1.24 -10.45 17.71
C PHE A 213 -2.52 -11.23 17.97
N TRP A 214 -2.55 -12.51 17.60
CA TRP A 214 -3.74 -13.36 17.75
C TRP A 214 -4.14 -13.55 19.22
N ARG A 215 -3.16 -13.77 20.10
CA ARG A 215 -3.36 -13.82 21.57
C ARG A 215 -3.94 -12.53 22.12
N ALA A 216 -3.40 -11.37 21.73
CA ALA A 216 -3.91 -10.08 22.20
C ALA A 216 -5.37 -9.80 21.79
N LEU A 217 -5.87 -10.38 20.68
CA LEU A 217 -7.29 -10.33 20.34
C LEU A 217 -8.13 -11.25 21.26
N GLN A 218 -7.64 -12.44 21.54
CA GLN A 218 -8.36 -13.46 22.33
C GLN A 218 -8.37 -13.18 23.84
N ASP A 219 -7.34 -12.52 24.35
CA ASP A 219 -7.24 -12.06 25.74
C ASP A 219 -7.92 -10.67 25.96
N ASP A 220 -8.64 -10.15 24.96
CA ASP A 220 -9.31 -8.84 24.92
C ASP A 220 -8.40 -7.65 25.30
N GLN A 221 -7.14 -7.68 24.84
CA GLN A 221 -6.11 -6.68 25.18
C GLN A 221 -6.10 -5.48 24.21
N VAL A 222 -7.08 -5.36 23.32
CA VAL A 222 -7.21 -4.23 22.40
C VAL A 222 -7.89 -3.07 23.12
N THR A 223 -7.14 -2.04 23.47
CA THR A 223 -7.71 -0.83 24.06
C THR A 223 -8.34 0.05 22.98
N GLU A 224 -9.63 0.34 23.10
CA GLU A 224 -10.30 1.36 22.30
C GLU A 224 -10.22 2.71 23.00
N ARG A 225 -9.76 3.73 22.29
CA ARG A 225 -9.72 5.12 22.77
C ARG A 225 -10.26 6.06 21.70
N VAL A 226 -10.94 7.11 22.14
CA VAL A 226 -11.57 8.10 21.27
C VAL A 226 -10.95 9.44 21.54
N PHE A 227 -10.54 10.13 20.49
CA PHE A 227 -9.96 11.45 20.58
C PHE A 227 -10.70 12.44 19.71
N ARG A 228 -10.83 13.68 20.19
CA ARG A 228 -11.30 14.83 19.44
C ARG A 228 -10.14 15.79 19.27
N LEU A 229 -10.01 16.38 18.09
CA LEU A 229 -9.08 17.49 17.90
C LEU A 229 -9.67 18.74 18.58
N ASP A 230 -8.99 19.23 19.61
CA ASP A 230 -9.34 20.50 20.26
C ASP A 230 -8.99 21.68 19.32
N PRO A 231 -9.96 22.51 18.92
CA PRO A 231 -9.73 23.61 17.98
C PRO A 231 -8.88 24.75 18.56
N VAL A 232 -8.75 24.85 19.89
CA VAL A 232 -7.98 25.90 20.58
C VAL A 232 -6.53 25.46 20.77
N THR A 233 -6.30 24.26 21.31
CA THR A 233 -4.93 23.75 21.57
C THR A 233 -4.31 23.04 20.38
N ASN A 234 -5.11 22.63 19.39
CA ASN A 234 -4.70 21.81 18.24
C ASN A 234 -4.07 20.46 18.68
N GLN A 235 -4.52 19.95 19.83
CA GLN A 235 -4.11 18.66 20.40
C GLN A 235 -5.25 17.65 20.34
N MET A 236 -4.91 16.36 20.34
CA MET A 236 -5.87 15.26 20.41
C MET A 236 -6.21 15.01 21.87
N VAL A 237 -7.42 15.40 22.26
CA VAL A 237 -7.94 15.24 23.63
C VAL A 237 -8.83 14.00 23.67
N GLU A 238 -8.59 13.12 24.63
CA GLU A 238 -9.42 11.93 24.83
C GLU A 238 -10.84 12.30 25.27
N VAL A 239 -11.84 11.63 24.71
CA VAL A 239 -13.26 11.86 25.00
C VAL A 239 -13.84 10.62 25.65
N ASN A 240 -14.19 10.73 26.93
CA ASN A 240 -15.03 9.74 27.59
C ASN A 240 -16.44 9.82 26.98
N ARG A 241 -16.91 8.72 26.41
CA ARG A 241 -18.22 8.63 25.77
C ARG A 241 -18.94 7.35 26.17
N ASP A 242 -20.25 7.40 26.02
CA ASP A 242 -21.11 6.24 25.93
C ASP A 242 -20.73 5.41 24.67
N PRO A 243 -20.41 4.10 24.79
CA PRO A 243 -20.07 3.24 23.65
C PRO A 243 -21.15 3.15 22.57
N ASP A 244 -22.42 3.31 22.95
CA ASP A 244 -23.57 3.17 22.06
C ASP A 244 -23.84 4.43 21.22
N GLN A 245 -23.12 5.53 21.46
CA GLN A 245 -23.28 6.78 20.71
C GLN A 245 -22.38 6.85 19.46
N PRO A 246 -22.91 7.31 18.31
CA PRO A 246 -22.14 7.44 17.07
C PRO A 246 -21.03 8.50 17.20
N LEU A 247 -19.95 8.33 16.41
CA LEU A 247 -18.84 9.30 16.38
C LEU A 247 -19.35 10.67 15.90
N GLN A 248 -18.98 11.75 16.60
CA GLN A 248 -19.12 13.09 16.04
C GLN A 248 -18.15 13.29 14.87
N PRO A 249 -18.43 14.20 13.90
CA PRO A 249 -17.60 14.36 12.70
C PRO A 249 -16.12 14.72 12.94
N ASN A 250 -15.78 15.26 14.12
CA ASN A 250 -14.43 15.64 14.54
C ASN A 250 -13.80 14.64 15.56
N GLU A 251 -14.41 13.47 15.75
CA GLU A 251 -13.95 12.44 16.68
C GLU A 251 -13.40 11.23 15.94
N THR A 252 -12.20 10.83 16.35
CA THR A 252 -11.46 9.72 15.75
C THR A 252 -11.25 8.62 16.77
N ARG A 253 -11.66 7.39 16.42
CA ARG A 253 -11.44 6.19 17.23
C ARG A 253 -10.10 5.54 16.85
N PHE A 254 -9.32 5.17 17.86
CA PHE A 254 -8.07 4.43 17.72
C PHE A 254 -8.14 3.14 18.53
N LEU A 255 -7.69 2.04 17.93
CA LEU A 255 -7.49 0.76 18.57
C LEU A 255 -5.99 0.58 18.83
N THR A 256 -5.61 0.29 20.07
CA THR A 256 -4.21 0.15 20.48
C THR A 256 -3.97 -1.22 21.09
N LEU A 257 -3.08 -1.98 20.45
CA LEU A 257 -2.54 -3.24 20.94
C LEU A 257 -1.49 -2.99 22.05
N PRO A 258 -1.20 -4.00 22.90
CA PRO A 258 -0.13 -3.91 23.91
C PRO A 258 1.25 -3.65 23.33
N ASP A 259 2.16 -3.17 24.17
CA ASP A 259 3.55 -2.93 23.79
C ASP A 259 4.23 -4.20 23.26
N GLY A 260 4.95 -4.06 22.14
CA GLY A 260 5.59 -5.17 21.44
C GLY A 260 4.64 -6.07 20.63
N VAL A 261 3.34 -5.75 20.59
CA VAL A 261 2.33 -6.42 19.74
C VAL A 261 1.96 -5.52 18.56
N PHE A 262 1.86 -6.08 17.37
CA PHE A 262 1.64 -5.34 16.13
C PHE A 262 0.46 -5.91 15.33
N TRP A 263 -0.29 -5.04 14.66
CA TRP A 263 -1.45 -5.47 13.85
C TRP A 263 -1.02 -6.49 12.79
N LEU A 264 -1.76 -7.61 12.68
CA LEU A 264 -1.44 -8.73 11.78
C LEU A 264 0.01 -9.27 11.93
N GLY A 265 0.60 -9.12 13.12
CA GLY A 265 2.00 -9.49 13.39
C GLY A 265 3.06 -8.68 12.65
N ASN A 266 2.69 -7.57 11.99
CA ASN A 266 3.59 -6.80 11.13
C ASN A 266 4.02 -5.50 11.81
N TYR A 267 5.29 -5.42 12.24
CA TYR A 267 5.84 -4.23 12.89
C TYR A 267 5.69 -2.94 12.07
N LYS A 268 5.62 -3.02 10.73
CA LYS A 268 5.41 -1.85 9.85
C LYS A 268 4.00 -1.25 9.95
N LEU A 269 3.03 -1.99 10.50
CA LEU A 269 1.68 -1.49 10.80
C LEU A 269 1.60 -0.84 12.19
N GLY A 270 2.57 -1.11 13.08
CA GLY A 270 2.57 -0.61 14.46
C GLY A 270 1.51 -1.28 15.36
N SER A 271 1.37 -0.75 16.58
CA SER A 271 0.37 -1.18 17.57
C SER A 271 -0.91 -0.35 17.56
N VAL A 272 -0.91 0.83 16.92
CA VAL A 272 -2.04 1.77 16.88
C VAL A 272 -2.70 1.80 15.50
N LEU A 273 -4.00 1.55 15.46
CA LEU A 273 -4.84 1.55 14.25
C LEU A 273 -5.93 2.60 14.38
N MET A 274 -6.01 3.53 13.42
CA MET A 274 -7.12 4.49 13.35
C MET A 274 -8.34 3.87 12.64
N VAL A 275 -9.51 3.86 13.29
CA VAL A 275 -10.75 3.34 12.70
C VAL A 275 -11.38 4.42 11.83
N ARG A 276 -11.22 4.25 10.51
CA ARG A 276 -11.79 5.15 9.51
C ARG A 276 -13.31 5.05 9.48
N SER A 277 -14.02 6.15 9.21
CA SER A 277 -15.48 6.16 9.08
C SER A 277 -15.99 5.19 8.00
N CYS A 278 -15.21 4.98 6.93
CA CYS A 278 -15.54 4.00 5.89
C CYS A 278 -15.42 2.54 6.34
N TYR A 279 -14.70 2.23 7.43
CA TYR A 279 -14.52 0.85 7.88
C TYR A 279 -15.82 0.24 8.42
N TYR A 280 -16.67 1.03 9.10
CA TYR A 280 -17.99 0.57 9.56
C TYR A 280 -18.85 0.14 8.36
N GLY A 281 -19.10 1.06 7.41
CA GLY A 281 -19.92 0.76 6.24
C GLY A 281 -19.35 -0.33 5.31
N LEU A 282 -18.04 -0.58 5.30
CA LEU A 282 -17.44 -1.72 4.62
C LEU A 282 -17.67 -3.02 5.38
N PHE A 283 -17.46 -3.03 6.70
CA PHE A 283 -17.72 -4.19 7.56
C PHE A 283 -19.19 -4.60 7.51
N ASP A 284 -20.11 -3.66 7.74
CA ASP A 284 -21.55 -3.89 7.75
C ASP A 284 -22.05 -4.36 6.39
N ALA A 285 -21.50 -3.84 5.27
CA ALA A 285 -21.87 -4.30 3.93
C ALA A 285 -21.44 -5.75 3.64
N ILE A 286 -20.28 -6.18 4.16
CA ILE A 286 -19.84 -7.58 4.07
C ILE A 286 -20.72 -8.45 4.98
N ILE A 287 -20.77 -8.15 6.28
CA ILE A 287 -21.42 -9.01 7.26
C ILE A 287 -22.94 -9.09 7.06
N ASN A 288 -23.63 -7.99 6.78
CA ASN A 288 -25.08 -8.05 6.52
C ASN A 288 -25.42 -8.69 5.18
N SER A 289 -24.47 -8.78 4.23
CA SER A 289 -24.71 -9.56 3.00
C SER A 289 -24.66 -11.07 3.23
N LEU A 290 -23.99 -11.55 4.29
CA LEU A 290 -24.07 -12.96 4.74
C LEU A 290 -25.49 -13.37 5.15
N ALA A 291 -26.23 -12.43 5.77
CA ALA A 291 -27.61 -12.67 6.20
C ALA A 291 -28.60 -12.76 5.03
N ASN A 292 -28.21 -12.31 3.84
CA ASN A 292 -29.02 -12.36 2.63
C ASN A 292 -28.52 -13.51 1.73
N ALA A 293 -29.17 -14.66 1.80
CA ALA A 293 -28.70 -15.96 1.27
C ALA A 293 -28.51 -16.08 -0.27
N GLU A 294 -28.57 -14.97 -1.01
CA GLU A 294 -28.43 -14.96 -2.48
C GLU A 294 -26.95 -14.85 -2.94
N HIS A 295 -26.23 -15.93 -2.60
CA HIS A 295 -25.22 -16.59 -3.46
C HIS A 295 -23.80 -15.99 -3.57
N LYS A 296 -23.29 -15.22 -2.58
CA LYS A 296 -21.87 -14.78 -2.61
C LYS A 296 -21.19 -14.92 -1.25
N ASN A 297 -20.15 -15.76 -1.23
CA ASN A 297 -19.26 -15.96 -0.07
C ASN A 297 -17.94 -15.18 -0.19
N SER A 298 -17.77 -14.31 -1.19
CA SER A 298 -16.50 -13.62 -1.44
C SER A 298 -16.71 -12.14 -1.77
N TRP A 299 -15.92 -11.27 -1.13
CA TRP A 299 -15.99 -9.81 -1.26
C TRP A 299 -14.64 -9.22 -1.64
N ILE A 300 -14.67 -8.17 -2.47
CA ILE A 300 -13.47 -7.46 -2.91
C ILE A 300 -13.53 -6.01 -2.40
N VAL A 301 -12.62 -5.66 -1.50
CA VAL A 301 -12.38 -4.26 -1.10
C VAL A 301 -11.15 -3.73 -1.84
N THR A 302 -11.36 -2.68 -2.63
CA THR A 302 -10.31 -2.12 -3.48
C THR A 302 -10.21 -0.60 -3.42
N GLY A 303 -9.16 -0.03 -4.01
CA GLY A 303 -8.82 1.39 -3.96
C GLY A 303 -7.32 1.61 -4.16
N ASN A 304 -6.88 2.87 -4.23
CA ASN A 304 -5.49 3.25 -4.45
C ASN A 304 -4.50 2.47 -3.52
N PRO A 305 -3.25 2.19 -3.96
CA PRO A 305 -2.18 1.78 -3.06
C PRO A 305 -2.01 2.80 -1.91
N GLY A 306 -1.60 2.33 -0.73
CA GLY A 306 -1.25 3.22 0.39
C GLY A 306 -2.38 3.88 1.19
N ILE A 307 -3.67 3.60 0.91
CA ILE A 307 -4.82 4.15 1.66
C ILE A 307 -5.26 3.33 2.89
N GLY A 308 -4.47 2.34 3.32
CA GLY A 308 -4.76 1.55 4.52
C GLY A 308 -5.68 0.33 4.34
N LYS A 309 -5.66 -0.33 3.18
CA LYS A 309 -6.46 -1.57 2.95
C LYS A 309 -6.10 -2.71 3.91
N THR A 310 -4.81 -2.93 4.15
CA THR A 310 -4.29 -3.87 5.16
C THR A 310 -4.74 -3.53 6.57
N PHE A 311 -4.88 -2.23 6.90
CA PHE A 311 -5.46 -1.80 8.18
C PHE A 311 -6.96 -2.12 8.25
N PHE A 312 -7.71 -2.03 7.15
CA PHE A 312 -9.08 -2.53 7.12
C PHE A 312 -9.14 -4.03 7.39
N SER A 313 -8.25 -4.85 6.81
CA SER A 313 -8.16 -6.28 7.13
C SER A 313 -7.92 -6.56 8.62
N ALA A 314 -7.01 -5.80 9.24
CA ALA A 314 -6.70 -5.92 10.66
C ALA A 314 -7.92 -5.57 11.54
N TYR A 315 -8.61 -4.47 11.22
CA TYR A 315 -9.87 -4.07 11.86
C TYR A 315 -11.00 -5.08 11.64
N PHE A 316 -11.11 -5.65 10.43
CA PHE A 316 -12.12 -6.62 10.05
C PHE A 316 -11.97 -7.91 10.85
N VAL A 317 -10.74 -8.43 11.01
CA VAL A 317 -10.44 -9.59 11.86
C VAL A 317 -10.77 -9.30 13.33
N TYR A 318 -10.38 -8.13 13.86
CA TYR A 318 -10.72 -7.73 15.23
C TYR A 318 -12.24 -7.71 15.48
N ARG A 319 -13.00 -7.04 14.60
CA ARG A 319 -14.46 -6.93 14.71
C ARG A 319 -15.17 -8.29 14.53
N LEU A 320 -14.70 -9.14 13.62
CA LEU A 320 -15.18 -10.53 13.49
C LEU A 320 -14.92 -11.33 14.76
N PHE A 321 -13.71 -11.21 15.32
CA PHE A 321 -13.31 -11.96 16.51
C PHE A 321 -14.18 -11.59 17.72
N GLN A 322 -14.47 -10.31 17.93
CA GLN A 322 -15.39 -9.85 18.98
C GLN A 322 -16.82 -10.41 18.82
N GLN A 323 -17.28 -10.65 17.60
CA GLN A 323 -18.59 -11.27 17.34
C GLN A 323 -18.54 -12.81 17.44
N HIS A 324 -17.38 -13.41 17.16
CA HIS A 324 -17.19 -14.85 17.07
C HIS A 324 -15.85 -15.28 17.70
N PRO A 325 -15.77 -15.48 19.03
CA PRO A 325 -14.53 -15.91 19.70
C PRO A 325 -13.99 -17.29 19.28
N GLN A 326 -14.77 -18.05 18.51
CA GLN A 326 -14.39 -19.33 17.90
C GLN A 326 -13.97 -19.20 16.42
N LEU A 327 -13.56 -18.00 16.00
CA LEU A 327 -13.11 -17.69 14.65
C LEU A 327 -11.80 -18.43 14.29
N THR A 328 -11.78 -19.03 13.10
CA THR A 328 -10.58 -19.48 12.40
C THR A 328 -10.31 -18.53 11.24
N VAL A 329 -9.08 -18.03 11.11
CA VAL A 329 -8.67 -17.20 9.97
C VAL A 329 -7.56 -17.88 9.21
N VAL A 330 -7.76 -18.14 7.93
CA VAL A 330 -6.69 -18.45 6.99
C VAL A 330 -6.26 -17.14 6.34
N TYR A 331 -5.02 -16.71 6.56
CA TYR A 331 -4.52 -15.39 6.15
C TYR A 331 -3.34 -15.50 5.19
N GLU A 332 -3.45 -14.84 4.05
CA GLU A 332 -2.39 -14.65 3.06
C GLU A 332 -1.99 -13.17 3.01
N PRO A 333 -0.76 -12.81 3.41
CA PRO A 333 -0.33 -11.43 3.58
C PRO A 333 0.09 -10.77 2.26
N ALA A 334 0.02 -9.45 2.19
CA ALA A 334 0.59 -8.66 1.10
C ALA A 334 2.13 -8.64 1.14
N GLN A 335 2.73 -9.76 0.74
CA GLN A 335 4.17 -9.95 0.62
C GLN A 335 4.49 -10.38 -0.83
N PRO A 336 5.13 -9.51 -1.65
CA PRO A 336 5.48 -9.84 -3.03
C PRO A 336 6.37 -11.10 -3.11
N GLY A 337 5.98 -12.07 -3.93
CA GLY A 337 6.72 -13.33 -4.12
C GLY A 337 6.68 -14.29 -2.93
N SER A 338 5.83 -14.03 -1.93
CA SER A 338 5.64 -14.91 -0.78
C SER A 338 4.51 -15.90 -1.03
N ASP A 339 4.85 -17.18 -1.06
CA ASP A 339 3.89 -18.29 -1.13
C ASP A 339 3.34 -18.68 0.26
N ILE A 340 3.44 -17.79 1.25
CA ILE A 340 3.10 -18.09 2.65
C ILE A 340 1.60 -17.93 2.89
N ARG A 341 1.02 -18.94 3.55
CA ARG A 341 -0.34 -18.91 4.09
C ARG A 341 -0.29 -19.23 5.58
N TYR A 342 -1.00 -18.45 6.39
CA TYR A 342 -1.16 -18.70 7.82
C TYR A 342 -2.54 -19.26 8.13
N ARG A 343 -2.64 -20.01 9.22
CA ARG A 343 -3.90 -20.42 9.85
C ARG A 343 -3.87 -20.05 11.33
N LEU A 344 -4.75 -19.13 11.74
CA LEU A 344 -4.95 -18.66 13.10
C LEU A 344 -6.19 -19.37 13.66
N GLN A 345 -6.10 -19.98 14.85
CA GLN A 345 -7.12 -20.89 15.38
C GLN A 345 -7.62 -20.49 16.79
N PRO A 346 -8.86 -20.88 17.20
CA PRO A 346 -9.43 -20.55 18.51
C PRO A 346 -8.67 -21.10 19.74
N ASN A 347 -7.76 -22.04 19.54
CA ASN A 347 -6.88 -22.60 20.58
C ASN A 347 -5.55 -21.83 20.71
N LEU A 348 -5.50 -20.57 20.26
CA LEU A 348 -4.32 -19.69 20.26
C LEU A 348 -3.14 -20.18 19.39
N THR A 349 -3.26 -21.28 18.63
CA THR A 349 -2.18 -21.71 17.73
C THR A 349 -2.26 -20.98 16.39
N VAL A 350 -1.09 -20.62 15.87
CA VAL A 350 -0.93 -20.15 14.49
C VAL A 350 -0.02 -21.12 13.76
N HIS A 351 -0.46 -21.63 12.62
CA HIS A 351 0.35 -22.47 11.75
C HIS A 351 0.73 -21.69 10.49
N THR A 352 1.95 -21.90 10.01
CA THR A 352 2.41 -21.45 8.69
C THR A 352 2.42 -22.61 7.71
N GLY A 353 2.12 -22.32 6.46
CA GLY A 353 2.08 -23.27 5.36
C GLY A 353 2.33 -22.57 4.03
N SER A 354 2.17 -23.31 2.93
CA SER A 354 2.49 -22.87 1.58
C SER A 354 1.28 -22.94 0.64
N ILE A 355 1.08 -21.90 -0.16
CA ILE A 355 -0.01 -21.76 -1.14
C ILE A 355 0.14 -22.79 -2.27
N PRO A 356 1.29 -22.97 -2.95
CA PRO A 356 1.52 -24.05 -3.90
C PRO A 356 1.28 -25.46 -3.32
N LEU A 357 1.62 -25.67 -2.05
CA LEU A 357 1.37 -26.94 -1.35
C LEU A 357 -0.08 -27.09 -0.84
N GLN A 358 -0.99 -26.19 -1.22
CA GLN A 358 -2.41 -26.19 -0.85
C GLN A 358 -2.64 -26.33 0.66
N SER A 359 -1.76 -25.74 1.47
CA SER A 359 -1.88 -25.79 2.94
C SER A 359 -3.23 -25.22 3.38
N PHE A 360 -3.90 -25.91 4.30
CA PHE A 360 -5.22 -25.53 4.85
C PHE A 360 -6.37 -25.48 3.81
N SER A 361 -6.18 -26.01 2.59
CA SER A 361 -7.23 -26.05 1.56
C SER A 361 -8.43 -26.91 1.95
N ASP A 362 -8.23 -27.91 2.81
CA ASP A 362 -9.26 -28.75 3.44
C ASP A 362 -10.25 -27.91 4.27
N GLN A 363 -9.74 -26.91 5.00
CA GLN A 363 -10.56 -26.01 5.80
C GLN A 363 -11.24 -24.93 4.96
N LEU A 364 -10.64 -24.54 3.83
CA LEU A 364 -11.22 -23.58 2.89
C LEU A 364 -12.28 -24.20 1.97
N SER A 365 -12.18 -25.49 1.67
CA SER A 365 -13.10 -26.21 0.78
C SER A 365 -14.48 -26.44 1.40
N ASN A 366 -14.57 -26.40 2.73
CA ASN A 366 -15.82 -26.55 3.48
C ASN A 366 -16.37 -25.18 3.89
N LEU A 367 -17.68 -24.97 3.72
CA LEU A 367 -18.35 -23.76 4.16
C LEU A 367 -18.66 -23.82 5.66
N ASP A 368 -17.72 -23.35 6.48
CA ASP A 368 -17.91 -23.17 7.92
C ASP A 368 -18.12 -21.67 8.24
N PRO A 369 -19.22 -21.26 8.91
CA PRO A 369 -19.46 -19.87 9.32
C PRO A 369 -18.41 -19.29 10.28
N ARG A 370 -17.54 -20.14 10.85
CA ARG A 370 -16.43 -19.72 11.72
C ARG A 370 -15.10 -19.60 10.97
N THR A 371 -15.03 -19.95 9.69
CA THR A 371 -13.78 -19.92 8.91
C THR A 371 -13.80 -18.79 7.88
N TRP A 372 -12.87 -17.85 8.04
CA TRP A 372 -12.63 -16.77 7.09
C TRP A 372 -11.30 -16.93 6.36
N TYR A 373 -11.34 -16.71 5.05
CA TYR A 373 -10.19 -16.62 4.17
C TYR A 373 -9.89 -15.14 3.89
N LEU A 374 -8.76 -14.66 4.37
CA LEU A 374 -8.32 -13.28 4.23
C LEU A 374 -7.12 -13.22 3.30
N VAL A 375 -7.24 -12.48 2.20
CA VAL A 375 -6.19 -12.31 1.20
C VAL A 375 -5.85 -10.83 1.06
N ASP A 376 -4.57 -10.47 1.13
CA ASP A 376 -4.11 -9.09 0.92
C ASP A 376 -3.15 -9.00 -0.27
N GLY A 377 -3.52 -8.19 -1.27
CA GLY A 377 -2.61 -7.68 -2.29
C GLY A 377 -2.31 -8.59 -3.49
N HIS A 378 -2.76 -9.86 -3.49
CA HIS A 378 -2.55 -10.83 -4.58
C HIS A 378 -3.86 -11.57 -4.97
N PRO A 379 -3.89 -12.40 -6.03
CA PRO A 379 -5.06 -13.21 -6.35
C PRO A 379 -5.39 -14.18 -5.21
N ALA A 380 -6.68 -14.34 -4.92
CA ALA A 380 -7.19 -15.34 -3.98
C ALA A 380 -7.40 -16.68 -4.70
N GLY A 381 -7.19 -17.78 -3.98
CA GLY A 381 -7.63 -19.10 -4.45
C GLY A 381 -9.17 -19.20 -4.48
N ILE A 382 -9.70 -20.05 -5.36
CA ILE A 382 -11.14 -20.30 -5.44
C ILE A 382 -11.49 -21.39 -4.42
N TYR A 383 -12.24 -21.01 -3.39
CA TYR A 383 -12.67 -21.89 -2.30
C TYR A 383 -14.11 -21.54 -1.87
N ASN A 384 -14.78 -22.44 -1.14
CA ASN A 384 -16.17 -22.23 -0.71
C ASN A 384 -16.29 -21.32 0.53
N ALA A 385 -15.22 -21.17 1.32
CA ALA A 385 -15.18 -20.39 2.55
C ALA A 385 -15.46 -18.90 2.36
N TYR A 386 -15.88 -18.24 3.45
CA TYR A 386 -16.11 -16.80 3.48
C TYR A 386 -14.81 -16.04 3.24
N THR A 387 -14.73 -15.30 2.14
CA THR A 387 -13.49 -14.75 1.59
C THR A 387 -13.52 -13.23 1.55
N LEU A 388 -12.57 -12.58 2.24
CA LEU A 388 -12.29 -11.16 2.05
C LEU A 388 -10.98 -10.99 1.30
N LEU A 389 -11.06 -10.48 0.07
CA LEU A 389 -9.90 -9.95 -0.62
C LEU A 389 -9.80 -8.45 -0.43
N VAL A 390 -8.67 -7.98 0.07
CA VAL A 390 -8.26 -6.58 -0.06
C VAL A 390 -7.18 -6.45 -1.13
N THR A 391 -7.34 -5.52 -2.09
CA THR A 391 -6.36 -5.40 -3.18
C THR A 391 -6.37 -4.02 -3.84
N SER A 392 -5.26 -3.59 -4.45
CA SER A 392 -5.30 -2.45 -5.38
C SER A 392 -6.00 -2.90 -6.68
N PRO A 393 -6.65 -2.02 -7.47
CA PRO A 393 -7.48 -2.45 -8.59
C PRO A 393 -6.66 -2.84 -9.83
N ARG A 394 -5.81 -3.86 -9.65
CA ARG A 394 -4.97 -4.48 -10.68
C ARG A 394 -5.81 -5.40 -11.58
N LYS A 395 -5.59 -5.30 -12.90
CA LYS A 395 -6.36 -6.04 -13.93
C LYS A 395 -6.16 -7.56 -13.85
N ASP A 396 -4.97 -8.02 -13.50
CA ASP A 396 -4.60 -9.43 -13.28
C ASP A 396 -5.48 -10.06 -12.19
N ILE A 397 -5.42 -9.52 -10.97
CA ILE A 397 -6.22 -9.98 -9.82
C ILE A 397 -7.72 -9.88 -10.12
N LEU A 398 -8.17 -8.72 -10.60
CA LEU A 398 -9.60 -8.46 -10.73
C LEU A 398 -10.27 -9.29 -11.84
N LYS A 399 -9.56 -9.66 -12.91
CA LYS A 399 -10.14 -10.46 -13.99
C LYS A 399 -10.45 -11.89 -13.57
N GLU A 400 -9.60 -12.48 -12.73
CA GLU A 400 -9.79 -13.86 -12.27
C GLU A 400 -11.04 -13.95 -11.40
N LEU A 401 -11.23 -12.97 -10.51
CA LEU A 401 -12.35 -12.89 -9.56
C LEU A 401 -13.64 -12.30 -10.15
N GLN A 402 -13.57 -11.66 -11.31
CA GLN A 402 -14.74 -11.14 -12.03
C GLN A 402 -15.58 -12.25 -12.67
N LYS A 403 -15.03 -13.45 -12.84
CA LYS A 403 -15.76 -14.63 -13.34
C LYS A 403 -16.94 -14.99 -12.42
N ASP A 404 -16.78 -14.77 -11.12
CA ASP A 404 -17.75 -15.20 -10.10
C ASP A 404 -18.66 -14.05 -9.60
N SER A 405 -18.62 -12.87 -10.25
CA SER A 405 -19.50 -11.73 -9.92
C SER A 405 -19.38 -11.17 -8.49
N ASN A 406 -18.25 -11.38 -7.80
CA ASN A 406 -18.06 -10.99 -6.40
C ASN A 406 -18.32 -9.49 -6.13
N PRO A 407 -18.99 -9.09 -5.02
CA PRO A 407 -19.32 -7.70 -4.76
C PRO A 407 -18.05 -6.87 -4.54
N LYS A 408 -17.93 -5.76 -5.28
CA LYS A 408 -16.75 -4.91 -5.28
C LYS A 408 -17.05 -3.58 -4.61
N MET A 409 -16.31 -3.29 -3.55
CA MET A 409 -16.41 -2.05 -2.78
C MET A 409 -15.14 -1.23 -2.96
N PHE A 410 -15.31 0.09 -3.12
CA PHE A 410 -14.20 1.03 -3.26
C PHE A 410 -14.00 1.80 -1.95
N MET A 411 -12.84 1.61 -1.32
CA MET A 411 -12.44 2.35 -0.13
C MET A 411 -11.89 3.73 -0.55
N PRO A 412 -12.36 4.84 0.04
CA PRO A 412 -11.91 6.18 -0.32
C PRO A 412 -10.48 6.45 0.13
N VAL A 413 -9.83 7.41 -0.54
CA VAL A 413 -8.63 8.08 -0.03
C VAL A 413 -8.91 8.75 1.32
N TRP A 414 -7.85 9.12 2.06
CA TRP A 414 -7.99 9.77 3.36
C TRP A 414 -8.43 11.24 3.23
N SER A 415 -9.24 11.73 4.16
CA SER A 415 -9.43 13.18 4.35
C SER A 415 -8.19 13.80 5.01
N TRP A 416 -8.07 15.14 4.95
CA TRP A 416 -7.03 15.82 5.71
C TRP A 416 -7.24 15.64 7.22
N ASP A 417 -8.48 15.67 7.70
CA ASP A 417 -8.79 15.52 9.13
C ASP A 417 -8.39 14.13 9.68
N GLU A 418 -8.61 13.06 8.91
CA GLU A 418 -8.13 11.71 9.23
C GLU A 418 -6.59 11.66 9.35
N LEU A 419 -5.88 12.34 8.44
CA LEU A 419 -4.41 12.39 8.42
C LEU A 419 -3.87 13.26 9.57
N LEU A 420 -4.49 14.41 9.81
CA LEU A 420 -4.20 15.34 10.89
C LEU A 420 -4.36 14.66 12.25
N ALA A 421 -5.45 13.92 12.46
CA ALA A 421 -5.67 13.11 13.67
C ALA A 421 -4.52 12.11 13.90
N CYS A 422 -4.09 11.38 12.86
CA CYS A 422 -2.92 10.49 12.94
C CYS A 422 -1.59 11.22 13.22
N ILE A 423 -1.36 12.40 12.63
CA ILE A 423 -0.13 13.19 12.85
C ILE A 423 -0.09 13.72 14.28
N ARG A 424 -1.21 14.23 14.80
CA ARG A 424 -1.33 14.75 16.16
C ARG A 424 -1.26 13.63 17.22
N GLN A 425 -1.88 12.47 16.97
CA GLN A 425 -1.77 11.30 17.85
C GLN A 425 -0.31 10.84 18.07
N ARG A 426 0.57 11.06 17.09
CA ARG A 426 2.01 10.75 17.17
C ARG A 426 2.85 11.84 17.82
N ASN A 427 2.24 12.89 18.40
CA ASN A 427 2.92 14.07 18.95
C ASN A 427 3.95 14.68 17.96
N ALA A 428 3.61 14.72 16.68
CA ALA A 428 4.52 15.19 15.64
C ALA A 428 4.82 16.70 15.78
N THR A 429 6.07 17.08 15.49
CA THR A 429 6.50 18.48 15.50
C THR A 429 5.77 19.31 14.44
N GLN A 430 5.69 20.62 14.64
CA GLN A 430 5.04 21.52 13.68
C GLN A 430 5.66 21.47 12.28
N ALA A 431 6.99 21.25 12.18
CA ALA A 431 7.66 21.03 10.91
C ALA A 431 7.22 19.73 10.20
N ARG A 432 6.98 18.65 10.95
CA ARG A 432 6.43 17.40 10.38
C ARG A 432 4.98 17.55 9.93
N LEU A 433 4.19 18.35 10.65
CA LEU A 433 2.83 18.71 10.24
C LEU A 433 2.84 19.47 8.90
N GLN A 434 3.63 20.55 8.80
CA GLN A 434 3.75 21.35 7.59
C GLN A 434 4.24 20.51 6.40
N ALA A 435 5.26 19.66 6.60
CA ALA A 435 5.73 18.75 5.56
C ALA A 435 4.65 17.74 5.13
N ALA A 436 3.80 17.26 6.04
CA ALA A 436 2.68 16.39 5.70
C ALA A 436 1.56 17.14 4.96
N GLU A 437 1.29 18.40 5.30
CA GLU A 437 0.31 19.25 4.60
C GLU A 437 0.76 19.54 3.17
N GLU A 438 2.02 19.93 2.98
CA GLU A 438 2.66 20.10 1.67
C GLU A 438 2.65 18.79 0.85
N ARG A 439 2.86 17.62 1.48
CA ARG A 439 2.67 16.32 0.82
C ARG A 439 1.20 16.04 0.50
N PHE A 440 0.24 16.46 1.32
CA PHE A 440 -1.19 16.32 1.04
C PHE A 440 -1.64 17.17 -0.16
N TYR A 441 -1.12 18.39 -0.33
CA TYR A 441 -1.38 19.18 -1.54
C TYR A 441 -0.86 18.51 -2.83
N ARG A 442 0.20 17.69 -2.74
CA ARG A 442 0.82 16.97 -3.87
C ARG A 442 0.20 15.60 -4.14
N TRP A 443 -0.10 14.82 -3.09
CA TRP A 443 -0.56 13.43 -3.16
C TRP A 443 -2.02 13.21 -2.75
N GLY A 444 -2.74 14.26 -2.34
CA GLY A 444 -4.06 14.14 -1.73
C GLY A 444 -4.08 13.14 -0.57
N GLY A 445 -5.19 12.41 -0.46
CA GLY A 445 -5.44 11.44 0.62
C GLY A 445 -4.67 10.12 0.56
N ILE A 446 -3.52 10.03 -0.11
CA ILE A 446 -2.71 8.82 -0.12
C ILE A 446 -1.83 8.78 1.14
N ALA A 447 -2.39 8.24 2.22
CA ALA A 447 -1.78 8.22 3.56
C ALA A 447 -0.33 7.74 3.58
N ARG A 448 0.03 6.72 2.79
CA ARG A 448 1.42 6.24 2.65
C ARG A 448 2.40 7.36 2.25
N HIS A 449 2.02 8.28 1.36
CA HIS A 449 2.90 9.38 0.96
C HIS A 449 2.82 10.57 1.91
N VAL A 450 1.64 10.86 2.47
CA VAL A 450 1.47 11.99 3.40
C VAL A 450 2.16 11.75 4.75
N LEU A 451 2.00 10.55 5.31
CA LEU A 451 2.50 10.18 6.65
C LEU A 451 3.94 9.63 6.64
N ASP A 452 4.60 9.58 5.50
CA ASP A 452 6.00 9.16 5.41
C ASP A 452 6.91 10.21 6.07
N GLY A 453 7.57 9.80 7.16
CA GLY A 453 8.49 10.65 7.91
C GLY A 453 9.90 10.75 7.31
N GLY A 454 10.26 9.85 6.39
CA GLY A 454 11.53 9.88 5.65
C GLY A 454 11.43 10.65 4.33
N LEU A 455 10.23 10.72 3.73
CA LEU A 455 10.03 11.40 2.45
C LEU A 455 10.09 12.94 2.58
N THR A 456 11.21 13.52 2.16
CA THR A 456 11.37 14.99 2.08
C THR A 456 10.49 15.60 0.98
N LEU A 457 10.25 16.92 1.04
CA LEU A 457 9.48 17.61 0.00
C LEU A 457 10.13 17.58 -1.39
N PRO A 458 11.45 17.79 -1.56
CA PRO A 458 12.10 17.63 -2.86
C PRO A 458 11.97 16.20 -3.43
N GLN A 459 12.17 15.16 -2.61
CA GLN A 459 11.97 13.77 -3.04
C GLN A 459 10.51 13.51 -3.43
N SER A 460 9.56 14.05 -2.66
CA SER A 460 8.12 14.01 -2.96
C SER A 460 7.82 14.64 -4.33
N GLU A 461 8.40 15.80 -4.65
CA GLU A 461 8.24 16.45 -5.95
C GLU A 461 8.88 15.67 -7.09
N ILE A 462 10.08 15.10 -6.90
CA ILE A 462 10.72 14.23 -7.87
C ILE A 462 9.82 13.03 -8.19
N LEU A 463 9.30 12.34 -7.16
CA LEU A 463 8.40 11.20 -7.34
C LEU A 463 7.08 11.56 -8.03
N LEU A 464 6.57 12.79 -7.85
CA LEU A 464 5.37 13.29 -8.51
C LEU A 464 5.65 13.70 -9.96
N ASN A 465 6.77 14.36 -10.23
CA ASN A 465 7.17 14.73 -11.60
C ASN A 465 7.46 13.49 -12.44
N LEU A 466 8.12 12.48 -11.88
CA LEU A 466 8.25 11.15 -12.51
C LEU A 466 6.87 10.53 -12.80
N ALA A 467 5.89 10.71 -11.90
CA ALA A 467 4.53 10.22 -12.09
C ALA A 467 3.79 10.93 -13.23
N LEU A 468 3.84 12.26 -13.27
CA LEU A 468 3.24 13.07 -14.32
C LEU A 468 3.86 12.77 -15.69
N ASN A 469 5.19 12.67 -15.76
CA ASN A 469 5.91 12.37 -17.01
C ASN A 469 5.61 10.97 -17.57
N ALA A 470 5.35 9.98 -16.70
CA ALA A 470 4.93 8.64 -17.11
C ALA A 470 3.42 8.56 -17.48
N CYS A 471 2.60 9.48 -16.97
CA CYS A 471 1.15 9.47 -17.15
C CYS A 471 0.71 10.31 -18.36
N ASN A 472 0.61 9.67 -19.53
CA ASN A 472 -0.09 10.27 -20.68
C ASN A 472 -1.62 10.05 -20.60
N VAL A 473 -2.38 10.79 -21.40
CA VAL A 473 -3.87 10.74 -21.43
C VAL A 473 -4.42 9.32 -21.71
N LYS A 474 -3.70 8.51 -22.50
CA LYS A 474 -4.08 7.12 -22.79
C LYS A 474 -3.85 6.22 -21.58
N THR A 475 -2.75 6.39 -20.85
CA THR A 475 -2.52 5.75 -19.54
C THR A 475 -3.65 6.11 -18.57
N VAL A 476 -3.92 7.41 -18.39
CA VAL A 476 -5.00 7.90 -17.51
C VAL A 476 -6.35 7.28 -17.85
N ARG A 477 -6.76 7.32 -19.13
CA ARG A 477 -8.02 6.72 -19.60
C ARG A 477 -8.08 5.21 -19.36
N ASN A 478 -6.97 4.50 -19.55
CA ASN A 478 -6.88 3.05 -19.35
C ASN A 478 -6.83 2.61 -17.87
N SER A 479 -6.56 3.56 -16.96
CA SER A 479 -6.53 3.36 -15.50
C SER A 479 -7.83 3.74 -14.80
N VAL A 480 -8.82 4.33 -15.50
CA VAL A 480 -10.15 4.59 -14.93
C VAL A 480 -10.81 3.27 -14.53
N GLY A 481 -11.07 3.10 -13.23
CA GLY A 481 -11.57 1.86 -12.62
C GLY A 481 -10.53 0.74 -12.48
N GLN A 482 -9.28 0.96 -12.93
CA GLN A 482 -8.22 -0.05 -13.05
C GLN A 482 -6.84 0.56 -12.76
N ILE A 483 -6.74 1.29 -11.65
CA ILE A 483 -5.49 1.83 -11.11
C ILE A 483 -4.62 0.65 -10.68
N ALA A 484 -3.59 0.31 -11.49
CA ALA A 484 -2.81 -0.89 -11.24
C ALA A 484 -1.80 -0.69 -10.08
N GLY A 485 -0.89 -1.65 -9.90
CA GLY A 485 -0.11 -1.82 -8.67
C GLY A 485 0.92 -0.71 -8.39
N GLU A 486 1.84 -1.01 -7.48
CA GLU A 486 2.87 -0.05 -7.04
C GLU A 486 3.80 0.42 -8.18
N GLN A 487 3.86 -0.34 -9.28
CA GLN A 487 4.56 0.01 -10.53
C GLN A 487 3.73 0.82 -11.54
N ASP A 488 2.40 0.82 -11.47
CA ASP A 488 1.56 1.69 -12.32
C ASP A 488 1.44 3.06 -11.67
N ILE A 489 2.15 4.02 -12.24
CA ILE A 489 2.31 5.33 -11.65
C ILE A 489 1.01 6.17 -11.77
N SER A 490 -0.01 5.69 -12.48
CA SER A 490 -1.34 6.33 -12.53
C SER A 490 -1.98 6.52 -11.14
N HIS A 491 -1.68 5.64 -10.17
CA HIS A 491 -2.25 5.69 -8.82
C HIS A 491 -1.84 6.90 -7.99
N ARG A 492 -0.76 7.56 -8.40
CA ARG A 492 -0.20 8.77 -7.81
C ARG A 492 -0.83 10.06 -8.35
N VAL A 493 -1.53 9.97 -9.48
CA VAL A 493 -2.15 11.10 -10.19
C VAL A 493 -3.68 11.00 -10.15
N LEU A 494 -4.24 9.79 -10.09
CA LEU A 494 -5.67 9.52 -10.11
C LEU A 494 -6.16 9.01 -8.75
N HIS A 495 -7.11 9.71 -8.14
CA HIS A 495 -7.74 9.30 -6.88
C HIS A 495 -9.18 8.84 -7.10
N ILE A 496 -9.52 7.64 -6.60
CA ILE A 496 -10.91 7.19 -6.58
C ILE A 496 -11.65 7.96 -5.48
N LYS A 497 -12.50 8.91 -5.89
CA LYS A 497 -13.51 9.52 -5.01
C LYS A 497 -14.84 8.79 -5.20
N ARG A 498 -15.57 8.58 -4.10
CA ARG A 498 -17.02 8.37 -4.19
C ARG A 498 -17.63 9.65 -4.76
N GLY A 499 -18.49 9.53 -5.77
CA GLY A 499 -19.35 10.63 -6.15
C GLY A 499 -20.28 10.95 -4.98
N THR A 500 -20.41 12.22 -4.63
CA THR A 500 -21.63 12.69 -3.97
C THR A 500 -22.81 12.35 -4.89
N PRO A 501 -23.93 11.85 -4.37
CA PRO A 501 -25.13 11.70 -5.20
C PRO A 501 -25.47 13.08 -5.77
N GLU A 502 -25.52 13.21 -7.11
CA GLU A 502 -26.13 14.39 -7.71
C GLU A 502 -27.56 14.47 -7.18
N ALA A 503 -27.96 15.63 -6.65
CA ALA A 503 -29.36 15.87 -6.37
C ALA A 503 -30.15 15.59 -7.66
N PRO A 504 -31.29 14.87 -7.59
CA PRO A 504 -32.00 14.44 -8.78
C PRO A 504 -32.30 15.67 -9.63
N ARG A 505 -31.73 15.69 -10.85
CA ARG A 505 -31.95 16.78 -11.80
C ARG A 505 -33.46 16.79 -12.09
N LEU A 506 -34.15 17.79 -11.55
CA LEU A 506 -35.54 18.04 -11.87
C LEU A 506 -35.62 18.27 -13.37
N SER A 507 -36.21 17.31 -14.07
CA SER A 507 -36.50 17.41 -15.50
C SER A 507 -37.56 18.48 -15.70
N THR A 508 -37.13 19.64 -16.21
CA THR A 508 -37.97 20.67 -16.81
C THR A 508 -38.21 20.35 -18.28
#